data_AF-A0A519LVH1-F1
#
_entry.id   AF-A0A519LVH1-F1
#
_cell.length_a   1.000
_cell.length_b   1.000
_cell.length_c   1.000
_cell.angle_alpha   90.00
_cell.angle_beta   90.00
_cell.angle_gamma   90.00
#
_symmetry.space_group_name_H-M   'P 1'
#
loop_
_entity.id
_entity.type
_entity.pdbx_description
1 polymer ?
#
loop_
_entity_poly.entity_id
_entity_poly.type
_entity_poly.pdbx_seq_one_letter_code
_entity_poly.pdbx_strand_id
1 'polypeptide(L)'
;LYPADGQPRALWVAPVADPAPAGAAIDPAVWAWGEVRSGVATLTTPVVEAFVPQMLNYESVGGVNFKKGCYPGQEVVARSQFRGTLKRRAYVAHAASEVAVGAEVFSTNDLEQPCGTVVQVAAAPAGGFDAIVSLQIAAAQDSLQVGAADGVALSLQPLPYALLDDI
;
A
#
# COMPACT_ATOMS: atom_id res chain seq x y z
N LEU A 1 8.86 -7.08 -9.48
CA LEU A 1 7.70 -6.23 -9.11
C LEU A 1 6.50 -7.14 -9.04
N TYR A 2 5.74 -7.11 -7.94
CA TYR A 2 4.48 -7.85 -7.90
C TYR A 2 3.62 -7.35 -9.05
N PRO A 3 3.02 -8.23 -9.86
CA PRO A 3 2.35 -7.79 -11.07
C PRO A 3 1.16 -6.90 -10.71
N ALA A 4 1.06 -5.74 -11.37
CA ALA A 4 -0.08 -4.84 -11.26
C ALA A 4 -1.27 -5.50 -11.94
N ASP A 5 -2.14 -6.14 -11.18
CA ASP A 5 -3.28 -6.93 -11.69
C ASP A 5 -2.88 -8.01 -12.72
N GLY A 6 -1.76 -8.69 -12.47
CA GLY A 6 -1.27 -9.73 -13.38
C GLY A 6 -0.54 -9.20 -14.62
N GLN A 7 -0.44 -7.88 -14.81
CA GLN A 7 0.24 -7.29 -15.97
C GLN A 7 1.76 -7.21 -15.76
N PRO A 8 2.58 -7.87 -16.61
CA PRO A 8 4.03 -7.73 -16.54
C PRO A 8 4.46 -6.33 -16.98
N ARG A 9 5.43 -5.77 -16.24
CA ARG A 9 6.08 -4.50 -16.53
C ARG A 9 7.54 -4.55 -16.10
N ALA A 10 8.37 -3.76 -16.76
CA ALA A 10 9.80 -3.68 -16.47
C ALA A 10 10.26 -2.23 -16.36
N LEU A 11 11.19 -1.98 -15.44
CA LEU A 11 11.96 -0.74 -15.39
C LEU A 11 13.32 -1.01 -16.00
N TRP A 12 13.67 -0.28 -17.06
CA TRP A 12 14.97 -0.36 -17.70
C TRP A 12 15.93 0.63 -17.03
N VAL A 13 17.07 0.13 -16.53
CA VAL A 13 18.13 0.94 -15.93
C VAL A 13 19.43 0.63 -16.66
N ALA A 14 19.92 1.59 -17.45
CA ALA A 14 21.13 1.46 -18.25
C ALA A 14 21.78 2.83 -18.49
N PRO A 15 23.05 2.86 -18.96
CA PRO A 15 23.66 4.08 -19.47
C PRO A 15 22.77 4.77 -20.51
N VAL A 16 22.76 6.11 -20.50
CA VAL A 16 21.93 6.93 -21.41
C VAL A 16 22.24 6.66 -22.89
N ALA A 17 23.46 6.20 -23.20
CA ALA A 17 23.89 5.88 -24.56
C ALA A 17 23.36 4.55 -25.09
N ASP A 18 22.88 3.67 -24.21
CA ASP A 18 22.38 2.36 -24.62
C ASP A 18 20.97 2.50 -25.21
N PRO A 19 20.68 1.84 -26.36
CA PRO A 19 19.36 1.91 -26.95
C PRO A 19 18.32 1.31 -26.01
N ALA A 20 17.13 1.93 -25.97
CA ALA A 20 16.00 1.40 -25.22
C ALA A 20 15.63 -0.01 -25.72
N PRO A 21 15.18 -0.91 -24.82
CA PRO A 21 14.72 -2.23 -25.21
C PRO A 21 13.50 -2.13 -26.15
N ALA A 22 13.33 -3.13 -27.01
CA ALA A 22 12.16 -3.22 -27.88
C ALA A 22 10.88 -3.43 -27.04
N GLY A 23 9.89 -2.55 -27.23
CA GLY A 23 8.60 -2.62 -26.53
C GLY A 23 7.89 -1.27 -26.50
N ALA A 24 6.60 -1.28 -26.11
CA ALA A 24 5.86 -0.06 -25.87
C ALA A 24 6.32 0.58 -24.56
N ALA A 25 6.63 1.88 -24.59
CA ALA A 25 6.87 2.65 -23.38
C ALA A 25 5.57 2.76 -22.57
N ILE A 26 5.69 2.67 -21.24
CA ILE A 26 4.57 2.85 -20.32
C ILE A 26 4.58 4.32 -19.86
N ASP A 27 3.42 4.97 -19.93
CA ASP A 27 3.24 6.30 -19.36
C ASP A 27 3.59 6.28 -17.86
N PRO A 28 4.43 7.21 -17.34
CA PRO A 28 4.74 7.28 -15.92
C PRO A 28 3.53 7.30 -14.98
N ALA A 29 2.40 7.90 -15.39
CA ALA A 29 1.17 7.90 -14.61
C ALA A 29 0.56 6.50 -14.51
N VAL A 30 0.56 5.74 -15.61
CA VAL A 30 0.14 4.33 -15.64
C VAL A 30 1.09 3.46 -14.83
N TRP A 31 2.40 3.75 -14.86
CA TRP A 31 3.37 3.09 -13.99
C TRP A 31 3.07 3.32 -12.51
N ALA A 32 2.87 4.58 -12.11
CA ALA A 32 2.55 4.96 -10.73
C ALA A 32 1.25 4.31 -10.25
N TRP A 33 0.21 4.30 -11.09
CA TRP A 33 -1.03 3.59 -10.81
C TRP A 33 -0.81 2.08 -10.64
N GLY A 34 -0.04 1.46 -11.53
CA GLY A 34 0.30 0.05 -11.38
C GLY A 34 1.09 -0.24 -10.10
N GLU A 35 1.89 0.71 -9.58
CA GLU A 35 2.58 0.53 -8.28
C GLU A 35 1.57 0.43 -7.15
N VAL A 36 0.54 1.30 -7.14
CA VAL A 36 -0.59 1.20 -6.21
C VAL A 36 -1.34 -0.13 -6.39
N ARG A 37 -1.68 -0.51 -7.62
CA ARG A 37 -2.41 -1.75 -7.93
C ARG A 37 -1.64 -3.02 -7.58
N SER A 38 -0.31 -2.95 -7.47
CA SER A 38 0.50 -4.07 -6.98
C SER A 38 0.22 -4.42 -5.52
N GLY A 39 -0.39 -3.49 -4.76
CA GLY A 39 -0.62 -3.63 -3.32
C GLY A 39 0.67 -3.62 -2.48
N VAL A 40 1.83 -3.34 -3.08
CA VAL A 40 3.12 -3.26 -2.40
C VAL A 40 3.52 -1.79 -2.31
N ALA A 41 3.36 -1.20 -1.13
CA ALA A 41 3.61 0.21 -0.93
C ALA A 41 5.07 0.59 -1.24
N THR A 42 5.27 1.75 -1.85
CA THR A 42 6.55 2.46 -1.85
C THR A 42 6.39 3.70 -0.97
N LEU A 43 7.14 3.74 0.14
CA LEU A 43 7.01 4.82 1.12
C LEU A 43 7.67 6.11 0.63
N THR A 44 6.93 7.20 0.77
CA THR A 44 7.38 8.57 0.48
C THR A 44 7.00 9.49 1.65
N THR A 45 7.58 10.68 1.70
CA THR A 45 7.14 11.72 2.65
C THR A 45 5.64 12.01 2.43
N PRO A 46 4.84 12.22 3.50
CA PRO A 46 5.23 12.35 4.91
C PRO A 46 5.24 11.05 5.73
N VAL A 47 4.96 9.88 5.12
CA VAL A 47 4.73 8.62 5.86
C VAL A 47 5.97 7.73 5.98
N VAL A 48 7.15 8.27 5.70
CA VAL A 48 8.43 7.60 5.97
C VAL A 48 8.50 7.27 7.47
N GLU A 49 8.99 6.07 7.80
CA GLU A 49 9.15 5.57 9.19
C GLU A 49 7.84 5.41 9.99
N ALA A 50 6.66 5.67 9.40
CA ALA A 50 5.37 5.59 10.11
C ALA A 50 4.86 4.16 10.34
N PHE A 51 5.40 3.16 9.63
CA PHE A 51 4.87 1.80 9.62
C PHE A 51 5.96 0.76 9.89
N VAL A 52 5.60 -0.29 10.63
CA VAL A 52 6.36 -1.54 10.60
C VAL A 52 5.96 -2.37 9.38
N PRO A 53 6.85 -3.23 8.83
CA PRO A 53 6.60 -3.96 7.59
C PRO A 53 5.27 -4.73 7.54
N GLN A 54 4.85 -5.32 8.66
CA GLN A 54 3.61 -6.08 8.74
C GLN A 54 2.34 -5.24 8.58
N MET A 55 2.40 -3.95 8.90
CA MET A 55 1.28 -3.02 8.67
C MET A 55 1.04 -2.75 7.16
N LEU A 56 2.01 -3.14 6.32
CA LEU A 56 2.03 -2.95 4.87
C LEU A 56 2.07 -4.28 4.10
N ASN A 57 1.86 -5.41 4.79
CA ASN A 57 1.89 -6.77 4.23
C ASN A 57 3.23 -7.18 3.58
N TYR A 58 4.35 -6.54 3.92
CA TYR A 58 5.65 -6.84 3.28
C TYR A 58 6.10 -8.28 3.50
N GLU A 59 5.73 -8.89 4.61
CA GLU A 59 5.96 -10.31 4.87
C GLU A 59 5.20 -11.22 3.89
N SER A 60 4.00 -10.83 3.48
CA SER A 60 3.17 -11.59 2.55
C SER A 60 3.71 -11.57 1.11
N VAL A 61 4.59 -10.62 0.80
CA VAL A 61 5.26 -10.48 -0.52
C VAL A 61 6.76 -10.77 -0.48
N GLY A 62 7.26 -11.33 0.63
CA GLY A 62 8.67 -11.71 0.78
C GLY A 62 9.64 -10.54 1.03
N GLY A 63 9.14 -9.34 1.32
CA GLY A 63 9.92 -8.17 1.72
C GLY A 63 10.57 -8.29 3.10
N VAL A 64 10.05 -9.19 3.95
CA VAL A 64 10.68 -9.57 5.23
C VAL A 64 11.04 -11.05 5.18
N ASN A 65 12.30 -11.35 5.50
CA ASN A 65 12.75 -12.72 5.71
C ASN A 65 13.13 -12.86 7.18
N PHE A 66 12.44 -13.72 7.91
CA PHE A 66 12.69 -13.97 9.34
C PHE A 66 13.78 -15.01 9.58
N LYS A 67 14.22 -15.72 8.53
CA LYS A 67 15.25 -16.77 8.58
C LYS A 67 16.64 -16.27 8.17
N LYS A 68 16.79 -15.00 7.74
CA LYS A 68 18.10 -14.38 7.46
C LYS A 68 18.77 -13.89 8.75
N GLY A 69 20.09 -13.73 8.72
CA GLY A 69 20.88 -13.21 9.84
C GLY A 69 20.49 -11.80 10.30
N CYS A 70 21.15 -11.28 11.34
CA CYS A 70 20.73 -10.05 12.01
C CYS A 70 20.70 -8.81 11.08
N TYR A 71 19.62 -8.03 11.14
CA TYR A 71 19.52 -6.73 10.46
C TYR A 71 19.00 -5.63 11.41
N PRO A 72 19.38 -4.34 11.19
CA PRO A 72 18.92 -3.24 12.03
C PRO A 72 17.39 -3.19 12.15
N GLY A 73 16.88 -3.02 13.38
CA GLY A 73 15.44 -2.99 13.64
C GLY A 73 14.75 -4.36 13.72
N GLN A 74 15.48 -5.48 13.51
CA GLN A 74 14.91 -6.83 13.60
C GLN A 74 14.23 -7.10 14.93
N GLU A 75 14.73 -6.58 16.05
CA GLU A 75 14.09 -6.78 17.36
C GLU A 75 12.69 -6.18 17.44
N VAL A 76 12.45 -5.05 16.75
CA VAL A 76 11.13 -4.40 16.68
C VAL A 76 10.23 -5.21 15.75
N VAL A 77 10.72 -5.56 14.56
CA VAL A 77 9.98 -6.36 13.57
C VAL A 77 9.61 -7.74 14.12
N ALA A 78 10.54 -8.39 14.85
CA ALA A 78 10.32 -9.68 15.48
C ALA A 78 9.43 -9.57 16.73
N ARG A 79 9.57 -8.52 17.58
CA ARG A 79 8.63 -8.36 18.70
C ARG A 79 7.20 -8.14 18.23
N SER A 80 7.00 -7.35 17.17
CA SER A 80 5.67 -7.14 16.59
C SER A 80 5.07 -8.43 16.05
N GLN A 81 5.90 -9.36 15.55
CA GLN A 81 5.48 -10.73 15.21
C GLN A 81 5.05 -11.52 16.46
N PHE A 82 5.89 -11.56 17.51
CA PHE A 82 5.72 -12.52 18.60
C PHE A 82 4.89 -12.03 19.80
N ARG A 83 4.55 -10.74 19.91
CA ARG A 83 3.90 -10.16 21.11
C ARG A 83 2.43 -9.75 20.95
N GLY A 84 1.80 -9.94 19.79
CA GLY A 84 0.36 -9.71 19.70
C GLY A 84 -0.23 -9.84 18.30
N THR A 85 -1.55 -10.04 18.26
CA THR A 85 -2.35 -10.10 17.04
C THR A 85 -2.08 -8.88 16.17
N LEU A 86 -1.71 -9.10 14.90
CA LEU A 86 -1.59 -8.04 13.91
C LEU A 86 -2.91 -7.26 13.86
N LYS A 87 -2.87 -5.97 14.21
CA LYS A 87 -4.08 -5.14 14.24
C LYS A 87 -4.31 -4.35 12.96
N ARG A 88 -3.30 -4.27 12.08
CA ARG A 88 -3.35 -3.44 10.86
C ARG A 88 -2.75 -4.17 9.66
N ARG A 89 -3.31 -3.92 8.48
CA ARG A 89 -2.82 -4.42 7.19
C ARG A 89 -2.97 -3.36 6.11
N ALA A 90 -2.22 -3.51 5.03
CA ALA A 90 -2.43 -2.71 3.82
C ALA A 90 -3.60 -3.26 3.01
N TYR A 91 -4.37 -2.35 2.42
CA TYR A 91 -5.46 -2.61 1.49
C TYR A 91 -5.31 -1.71 0.27
N VAL A 92 -5.79 -2.14 -0.88
CA VAL A 92 -5.99 -1.26 -2.03
C VAL A 92 -7.40 -0.69 -1.94
N ALA A 93 -7.57 0.59 -2.21
CA ALA A 93 -8.85 1.28 -2.18
C ALA A 93 -8.98 2.23 -3.36
N HIS A 94 -10.22 2.42 -3.82
CA HIS A 94 -10.59 3.42 -4.82
C HIS A 94 -11.27 4.61 -4.15
N ALA A 95 -10.98 5.81 -4.64
CA ALA A 95 -11.60 7.07 -4.24
C ALA A 95 -12.05 7.86 -5.48
N ALA A 96 -13.26 8.40 -5.46
CA ALA A 96 -13.79 9.19 -6.58
C ALA A 96 -13.13 10.57 -6.73
N SER A 97 -12.36 11.01 -5.72
CA SER A 97 -11.68 12.30 -5.68
C SER A 97 -10.28 12.13 -5.10
N GLU A 98 -9.44 13.14 -5.31
CA GLU A 98 -8.04 13.10 -4.85
C GLU A 98 -7.96 12.97 -3.33
N VAL A 99 -7.04 12.12 -2.87
CA VAL A 99 -6.71 11.93 -1.46
C VAL A 99 -5.21 12.07 -1.29
N ALA A 100 -4.78 12.63 -0.16
CA ALA A 100 -3.37 12.90 0.09
C ALA A 100 -2.67 11.74 0.80
N VAL A 101 -1.41 11.48 0.45
CA VAL A 101 -0.54 10.60 1.24
C VAL A 101 -0.39 11.16 2.65
N GLY A 102 -0.53 10.31 3.66
CA GLY A 102 -0.53 10.68 5.07
C GLY A 102 -1.89 11.13 5.61
N ALA A 103 -2.90 11.29 4.76
CA ALA A 103 -4.25 11.58 5.24
C ALA A 103 -4.81 10.43 6.08
N GLU A 104 -5.55 10.80 7.12
CA GLU A 104 -6.19 9.85 8.02
C GLU A 104 -7.45 9.25 7.39
N VAL A 105 -7.66 7.96 7.63
CA VAL A 105 -8.87 7.23 7.23
C VAL A 105 -9.71 6.98 8.46
N PHE A 106 -11.01 7.21 8.34
CA PHE A 106 -12.01 7.04 9.40
C PHE A 106 -13.04 5.99 8.99
N SER A 107 -13.60 5.30 9.98
CA SER A 107 -14.84 4.55 9.82
C SER A 107 -16.00 5.54 9.93
N THR A 108 -17.04 5.39 9.12
CA THR A 108 -18.25 6.22 9.28
C THR A 108 -18.97 5.96 10.61
N ASN A 109 -18.62 4.88 11.31
CA ASN A 109 -19.14 4.56 12.64
C ASN A 109 -18.42 5.34 13.76
N ASP A 110 -17.21 5.86 13.51
CA ASP A 110 -16.41 6.64 14.46
C ASP A 110 -15.51 7.63 13.68
N LEU A 111 -15.96 8.88 13.61
CA LEU A 111 -15.24 9.98 12.96
C LEU A 111 -14.31 10.73 13.92
N GLU A 112 -14.27 10.37 15.20
CA GLU A 112 -13.38 11.00 16.19
C GLU A 112 -12.01 10.33 16.22
N GLN A 113 -11.93 9.04 15.88
CA GLN A 113 -10.69 8.27 15.90
C GLN A 113 -10.32 7.70 14.52
N PRO A 114 -9.12 7.99 14.01
CA PRO A 114 -8.69 7.44 12.73
C PRO A 114 -8.42 5.93 12.83
N CYS A 115 -9.01 5.18 11.90
CA CYS A 115 -8.80 3.74 11.78
C CYS A 115 -7.71 3.39 10.76
N GLY A 116 -7.24 4.35 9.97
CA GLY A 116 -6.30 4.12 8.89
C GLY A 116 -5.44 5.32 8.49
N THR A 117 -4.53 5.09 7.56
CA THR A 117 -3.71 6.13 6.94
C THR A 117 -3.50 5.81 5.46
N VAL A 118 -3.60 6.83 4.60
CA VAL A 118 -3.25 6.74 3.18
C VAL A 118 -1.73 6.66 3.02
N VAL A 119 -1.24 5.61 2.36
CA VAL A 119 0.20 5.30 2.26
C VAL A 119 0.78 5.70 0.90
N GLN A 120 0.04 5.44 -0.17
CA GLN A 120 0.45 5.74 -1.55
C GLN A 120 -0.80 5.97 -2.39
N VAL A 121 -0.75 6.88 -3.36
CA VAL A 121 -1.89 7.26 -4.20
C VAL A 121 -1.44 7.46 -5.64
N ALA A 122 -2.31 7.13 -6.59
CA ALA A 122 -2.12 7.45 -8.01
C ALA A 122 -3.49 7.62 -8.69
N ALA A 123 -3.55 8.47 -9.72
CA ALA A 123 -4.75 8.62 -10.53
C ALA A 123 -5.08 7.31 -11.26
N ALA A 124 -6.33 6.87 -11.20
CA ALA A 124 -6.78 5.66 -11.88
C ALA A 124 -7.14 5.98 -13.34
N PRO A 125 -6.74 5.16 -14.34
CA PRO A 125 -7.05 5.41 -15.75
C PRO A 125 -8.55 5.50 -16.07
N ALA A 126 -9.39 4.84 -15.26
CA ALA A 126 -10.85 4.87 -15.39
C ALA A 126 -11.52 6.09 -14.71
N GLY A 127 -10.74 7.01 -14.15
CA GLY A 127 -11.20 8.14 -13.35
C GLY A 127 -11.05 7.89 -11.85
N GLY A 128 -10.98 8.98 -11.07
CA GLY A 128 -10.70 8.91 -9.64
C GLY A 128 -9.24 8.55 -9.33
N PHE A 129 -9.02 8.01 -8.13
CA PHE A 129 -7.70 7.69 -7.59
C PHE A 129 -7.73 6.34 -6.91
N ASP A 130 -6.70 5.55 -7.13
CA ASP A 130 -6.46 4.36 -6.31
C ASP A 130 -5.39 4.67 -5.27
N ALA A 131 -5.52 4.04 -4.11
CA ALA A 131 -4.62 4.22 -3.00
C ALA A 131 -4.27 2.87 -2.34
N ILE A 132 -3.06 2.80 -1.76
CA ILE A 132 -2.75 1.83 -0.72
C ILE A 132 -3.01 2.51 0.62
N VAL A 133 -3.82 1.90 1.46
CA VAL A 133 -4.16 2.38 2.81
C VAL A 133 -3.76 1.34 3.85
N SER A 134 -3.15 1.76 4.96
CA SER A 134 -2.91 0.89 6.11
C SER A 134 -4.05 1.06 7.10
N LEU A 135 -4.90 0.04 7.25
CA LEU A 135 -6.13 0.08 8.05
C LEU A 135 -6.03 -0.86 9.23
N GLN A 136 -6.74 -0.53 10.31
CA GLN A 136 -7.11 -1.52 11.32
C GLN A 136 -7.96 -2.63 10.69
N ILE A 137 -7.63 -3.89 10.96
CA ILE A 137 -8.31 -5.05 10.34
C ILE A 137 -9.81 -5.05 10.68
N ALA A 138 -10.17 -4.68 11.92
CA ALA A 138 -11.56 -4.64 12.35
C ALA A 138 -12.40 -3.58 11.60
N ALA A 139 -11.79 -2.48 11.16
CA ALA A 139 -12.47 -1.41 10.44
C ALA A 139 -12.62 -1.68 8.94
N ALA A 140 -11.94 -2.69 8.39
CA ALA A 140 -11.98 -2.99 6.96
C ALA A 140 -13.36 -3.48 6.46
N GLN A 141 -14.27 -3.82 7.37
CA GLN A 141 -15.65 -4.20 7.07
C GLN A 141 -16.64 -3.02 7.13
N ASP A 142 -16.19 -1.87 7.63
CA ASP A 142 -17.01 -0.67 7.76
C ASP A 142 -17.04 0.12 6.45
N SER A 143 -17.93 1.12 6.38
CA SER A 143 -17.78 2.18 5.38
C SER A 143 -16.64 3.11 5.80
N LEU A 144 -15.74 3.40 4.86
CA LEU A 144 -14.50 4.12 5.12
C LEU A 144 -14.46 5.43 4.34
N GLN A 145 -13.82 6.44 4.93
CA GLN A 145 -13.59 7.73 4.26
C GLN A 145 -12.24 8.32 4.66
N VAL A 146 -11.64 9.09 3.75
CA VAL A 146 -10.45 9.92 4.05
C VAL A 146 -10.90 11.28 4.55
N GLY A 147 -10.42 11.66 5.73
CA GLY A 147 -10.87 12.86 6.44
C GLY A 147 -12.19 12.65 7.21
N ALA A 148 -12.32 13.31 8.36
CA ALA A 148 -13.47 13.15 9.25
C ALA A 148 -14.73 13.92 8.78
N ALA A 149 -14.59 15.19 8.42
CA ALA A 149 -15.69 16.02 7.92
C ALA A 149 -15.71 16.04 6.39
N ASP A 150 -16.88 15.81 5.78
CA ASP A 150 -17.08 15.76 4.32
C ASP A 150 -16.02 14.89 3.60
N GLY A 151 -15.68 13.76 4.23
CA GLY A 151 -14.58 12.89 3.80
C GLY A 151 -14.82 12.24 2.44
N VAL A 152 -13.72 11.88 1.78
CA VAL A 152 -13.77 11.17 0.49
C VAL A 152 -13.97 9.68 0.76
N ALA A 153 -15.12 9.13 0.35
CA ALA A 153 -15.44 7.73 0.52
C ALA A 153 -14.42 6.80 -0.18
N LEU A 154 -14.05 5.71 0.50
CA LEU A 154 -13.17 4.67 -0.01
C LEU A 154 -13.94 3.40 -0.32
N SER A 155 -13.63 2.78 -1.47
CA SER A 155 -14.09 1.45 -1.83
C SER A 155 -12.91 0.48 -1.86
N LEU A 156 -12.85 -0.45 -0.91
CA LEU A 156 -11.77 -1.45 -0.87
C LEU A 156 -11.81 -2.35 -2.10
N GLN A 157 -10.62 -2.65 -2.63
CA GLN A 157 -10.38 -3.46 -3.81
C GLN A 157 -9.64 -4.75 -3.41
N PRO A 158 -9.78 -5.84 -4.18
CA PRO A 158 -9.03 -7.07 -3.94
C PRO A 158 -7.52 -6.82 -3.99
N LEU A 159 -6.77 -7.46 -3.09
CA LEU A 159 -5.31 -7.52 -3.19
C LEU A 159 -4.90 -8.49 -4.31
N PRO A 160 -3.81 -8.21 -5.05
CA PRO A 160 -3.31 -9.08 -6.11
C PRO A 160 -2.47 -10.26 -5.57
N TYR A 161 -2.43 -10.44 -4.24
CA TYR A 161 -1.70 -11.49 -3.55
C TYR A 161 -2.46 -12.03 -2.35
N ALA A 162 -2.19 -13.28 -1.99
CA ALA A 162 -2.68 -13.87 -0.76
C ALA A 162 -1.96 -13.26 0.45
N LEU A 163 -2.71 -13.00 1.52
CA LEU A 163 -2.15 -12.66 2.82
C LEU A 163 -1.67 -13.94 3.51
N LEU A 164 -0.55 -13.86 4.23
CA LEU A 164 -0.14 -14.95 5.10
C LEU A 164 -1.01 -14.98 6.36
N ASP A 165 -1.56 -16.16 6.68
CA ASP A 165 -2.42 -16.40 7.85
C ASP A 165 -1.66 -16.35 9.18
N ASP A 166 -0.36 -16.71 9.16
CA ASP A 166 0.47 -16.89 10.34
C ASP A 166 1.45 -15.73 10.52
N ILE A 167 1.02 -14.73 11.30
CA ILE A 167 1.90 -13.74 11.92
C ILE A 167 1.59 -13.58 13.39
#